data_AF-A0A432UED9-F1
#
_entry.id   AF-A0A432UED9-F1
#
_cell.length_a   1.000
_cell.length_b   1.000
_cell.length_c   1.000
_cell.angle_alpha   90.00
_cell.angle_beta   90.00
_cell.angle_gamma   90.00
#
_symmetry.space_group_name_H-M   'P 1'
#
loop_
_entity.id
_entity.type
_entity.pdbx_description
1 polymer ?
#
loop_
_entity_poly.entity_id
_entity_poly.type
_entity_poly.pdbx_seq_one_letter_code
_entity_poly.pdbx_strand_id
1 'polypeptide(L)'
;MLIFLRHMAEEQEKNKKDGKNPVFSMALVAVLFFLGYLLVTLPGTFIEQYQAAKAHGPVWGYMYLGAVALGLLLLAGASSWAAWMVLKNTIEGRKRRRFSSAPASRIPDKEKVSIISRNIQEARRSAGSSGCAPDFSKAIEKSARTIEQKLEAGLLEIAVAGTVSSGKSTLLNTLVGRQVFETAASGGTTRQVRQIDFPGGDRVRLVDLPGLAEADGIDREEEARQAAASADLVLFVIDGPLKDFEFTAIKDLAAMEKRVIVCLNKQDWFSPEDQEILLGRLRQQLEGLVNQEDIVAVQAAEVRREITRVSPDGTEREDFEEIAPDVSALVERMTGIIKGHRRDLLLCNLLLQSRMLKKDTEERLRKMLVSRARRVVDSYTWKSALAAAASPTPILDVAAGLGFSLKMILDIASVFEIKIEISDARQLLNQLMKNLYASLGASALAPAVAQIVASAIKGIPVAGTLSGGALQGVVQAVVTRWIGTVMVEYFQERKSRETGSDLQSLAMEKWKEATSASQLASLAVEGLRRFERAGRKGKIGSQGS
;
A
#
# COMPACT_ATOMS: atom_id res chain seq x y z
N MET A 1 47.54 5.18 3.36
CA MET A 1 46.65 4.57 4.38
C MET A 1 45.72 5.59 5.04
N LEU A 2 46.24 6.64 5.70
CA LEU A 2 45.43 7.68 6.35
C LEU A 2 44.50 8.47 5.40
N ILE A 3 44.95 8.77 4.18
CA ILE A 3 44.14 9.45 3.17
C ILE A 3 42.97 8.56 2.69
N PHE A 4 43.21 7.25 2.58
CA PHE A 4 42.18 6.27 2.22
C PHE A 4 41.15 6.13 3.34
N LEU A 5 41.59 6.09 4.60
CA LEU A 5 40.70 6.07 5.78
C LEU A 5 39.84 7.34 5.90
N ARG A 6 40.37 8.50 5.51
CA ARG A 6 39.63 9.77 5.50
C ARG A 6 38.55 9.81 4.41
N HIS A 7 38.89 9.38 3.19
CA HIS A 7 37.93 9.31 2.10
C HIS A 7 36.81 8.28 2.38
N MET A 8 37.17 7.18 3.06
CA MET A 8 36.24 6.16 3.54
C MET A 8 35.27 6.66 4.63
N ALA A 9 35.71 7.55 5.53
CA ALA A 9 34.84 8.13 6.56
C ALA A 9 33.76 9.03 5.93
N GLU A 10 34.14 9.83 4.93
CA GLU A 10 33.21 10.69 4.18
C GLU A 10 32.19 9.87 3.37
N GLU A 11 32.60 8.73 2.79
CA GLU A 11 31.72 7.86 2.02
C GLU A 11 30.75 7.04 2.91
N GLN A 12 31.16 6.72 4.14
CA GLN A 12 30.29 6.10 5.16
C GLN A 12 29.23 7.07 5.68
N GLU A 13 29.59 8.34 5.90
CA GLU A 13 28.64 9.37 6.30
C GLU A 13 27.58 9.63 5.21
N LYS A 14 28.00 9.56 3.94
CA LYS A 14 27.11 9.63 2.78
C LYS A 14 26.19 8.40 2.66
N ASN A 15 26.71 7.19 2.87
CA ASN A 15 25.90 5.95 2.82
C ASN A 15 24.91 5.82 3.99
N LYS A 16 25.21 6.40 5.16
CA LYS A 16 24.31 6.47 6.32
C LYS A 16 23.13 7.42 6.06
N LYS A 17 23.37 8.53 5.34
CA LYS A 17 22.30 9.45 4.88
C LYS A 17 21.41 8.82 3.80
N ASP A 18 21.94 7.91 2.98
CA ASP A 18 21.21 7.24 1.88
C ASP A 18 20.48 5.93 2.28
N GLY A 19 20.47 5.55 3.57
CA GLY A 19 19.77 4.36 4.05
C GLY A 19 20.29 3.02 3.49
N LYS A 20 21.59 2.94 3.18
CA LYS A 20 22.23 1.67 2.74
C LYS A 20 22.64 0.83 3.95
N ASN A 21 22.49 -0.50 3.85
CA ASN A 21 22.87 -1.43 4.93
C ASN A 21 24.38 -1.35 5.23
N PRO A 22 24.81 -0.90 6.43
CA PRO A 22 26.23 -0.68 6.76
C PRO A 22 27.03 -1.99 6.91
N VAL A 23 26.33 -3.11 7.11
CA VAL A 23 26.95 -4.44 7.24
C VAL A 23 27.69 -4.85 5.97
N PHE A 24 27.18 -4.43 4.81
CA PHE A 24 27.74 -4.84 3.51
C PHE A 24 28.99 -4.05 3.14
N SER A 25 29.03 -2.76 3.48
CA SER A 25 30.24 -1.94 3.33
C SER A 25 31.32 -2.37 4.34
N MET A 26 30.94 -2.75 5.56
CA MET A 26 31.87 -3.33 6.53
C MET A 26 32.48 -4.66 6.05
N ALA A 27 31.68 -5.56 5.48
CA ALA A 27 32.18 -6.84 4.97
C ALA A 27 33.17 -6.66 3.82
N LEU A 28 32.88 -5.75 2.87
CA LEU A 28 33.78 -5.45 1.75
C LEU A 28 35.11 -4.84 2.25
N VAL A 29 35.03 -3.95 3.24
CA VAL A 29 36.21 -3.32 3.86
C VAL A 29 37.04 -4.34 4.63
N ALA A 30 36.40 -5.26 5.38
CA ALA A 30 37.09 -6.33 6.07
C ALA A 30 37.81 -7.27 5.10
N VAL A 31 37.20 -7.59 3.97
CA VAL A 31 37.81 -8.41 2.91
C VAL A 31 39.01 -7.69 2.29
N LEU A 32 38.89 -6.40 1.93
CA LEU A 32 40.00 -5.61 1.38
C LEU A 32 41.17 -5.45 2.37
N PHE A 33 40.85 -5.27 3.66
CA PHE A 33 41.85 -5.18 4.72
C PHE A 33 42.57 -6.52 4.93
N PHE A 34 41.83 -7.64 4.94
CA PHE A 34 42.39 -8.97 5.04
C PHE A 34 43.27 -9.32 3.84
N LEU A 35 42.84 -8.94 2.62
CA LEU A 35 43.61 -9.13 1.40
C LEU A 35 44.92 -8.31 1.43
N GLY A 36 44.86 -7.06 1.91
CA GLY A 36 46.04 -6.22 2.10
C GLY A 36 47.00 -6.75 3.16
N TYR A 37 46.48 -7.28 4.27
CA TYR A 37 47.28 -7.94 5.32
C TYR A 37 47.98 -9.20 4.79
N LEU A 38 47.27 -10.05 4.03
CA LEU A 38 47.84 -11.22 3.37
C LEU A 38 48.98 -10.81 2.43
N LEU A 39 48.80 -9.76 1.63
CA LEU A 39 49.78 -9.33 0.63
C LEU A 39 51.10 -8.83 1.23
N VAL A 40 51.05 -8.31 2.46
CA VAL A 40 52.23 -7.83 3.21
C VAL A 40 52.94 -8.97 3.96
N THR A 41 52.18 -9.92 4.52
CA THR A 41 52.72 -10.94 5.43
C THR A 41 53.14 -12.24 4.75
N LEU A 42 52.47 -12.60 3.65
CA LEU A 42 52.74 -13.84 2.94
C LEU A 42 54.10 -13.93 2.20
N PRO A 43 54.64 -12.85 1.60
CA PRO A 43 55.87 -12.97 0.80
C PRO A 43 57.07 -13.52 1.58
N GLY A 44 57.25 -13.11 2.85
CA GLY A 44 58.35 -13.59 3.69
C GLY A 44 58.20 -15.07 4.08
N THR A 45 56.98 -15.47 4.46
CA THR A 45 56.70 -16.85 4.89
C THR A 45 56.74 -17.85 3.73
N PHE A 46 56.35 -17.44 2.52
CA PHE A 46 56.47 -18.27 1.31
C PHE A 46 57.93 -18.59 0.98
N ILE A 47 58.84 -17.64 1.15
CA ILE A 47 60.27 -17.83 0.85
C ILE A 47 60.90 -18.80 1.85
N GLU A 48 60.63 -18.65 3.14
CA GLU A 48 61.13 -19.55 4.18
C GLU A 48 60.63 -21.00 3.99
N GLN A 49 59.33 -21.17 3.73
CA GLN A 49 58.74 -22.50 3.51
C GLN A 49 59.22 -23.15 2.21
N TYR A 50 59.41 -22.37 1.14
CA TYR A 50 60.00 -22.87 -0.10
C TYR A 50 61.44 -23.34 0.10
N GLN A 51 62.25 -22.59 0.86
CA GLN A 51 63.62 -23.00 1.18
C GLN A 51 63.66 -24.27 2.04
N ALA A 52 62.76 -24.39 3.02
CA ALA A 52 62.62 -25.61 3.83
C ALA A 52 62.20 -26.83 2.99
N ALA A 53 61.24 -26.67 2.07
CA ALA A 53 60.82 -27.73 1.15
C ALA A 53 61.92 -28.12 0.17
N LYS A 54 62.66 -27.14 -0.37
CA LYS A 54 63.79 -27.37 -1.29
C LYS A 54 64.95 -28.12 -0.62
N ALA A 55 65.14 -27.97 0.69
CA ALA A 55 66.17 -28.69 1.45
C ALA A 55 65.97 -30.22 1.43
N HIS A 56 64.74 -30.70 1.21
CA HIS A 56 64.41 -32.13 1.11
C HIS A 56 64.49 -32.65 -0.34
N GLY A 57 64.82 -31.79 -1.30
CA GLY A 57 65.00 -32.11 -2.71
C GLY A 57 64.27 -31.13 -3.64
N PRO A 58 64.73 -30.97 -4.90
CA PRO A 58 64.17 -30.00 -5.83
C PRO A 58 62.71 -30.26 -6.21
N VAL A 59 62.28 -31.54 -6.24
CA VAL A 59 60.89 -31.94 -6.55
C VAL A 59 59.89 -31.37 -5.53
N TRP A 60 60.24 -31.39 -4.24
CA TRP A 60 59.39 -30.85 -3.17
C TRP A 60 59.22 -29.33 -3.25
N GLY A 61 60.25 -28.61 -3.71
CA GLY A 61 60.16 -27.19 -4.01
C GLY A 61 59.16 -26.87 -5.12
N TYR A 62 59.18 -27.64 -6.21
CA TYR A 62 58.22 -27.48 -7.31
C TYR A 62 56.79 -27.86 -6.90
N MET A 63 56.61 -28.90 -6.07
CA MET A 63 55.30 -29.26 -5.53
C MET A 63 54.71 -28.17 -4.64
N TYR A 64 55.52 -27.56 -3.77
CA TYR A 64 55.07 -26.44 -2.93
C TYR A 64 54.65 -25.23 -3.78
N LEU A 65 55.47 -24.84 -4.76
CA LEU A 65 55.13 -23.75 -5.70
C LEU A 65 53.83 -24.04 -6.46
N GLY A 66 53.62 -25.28 -6.91
CA GLY A 66 52.37 -25.71 -7.54
C GLY A 66 51.16 -25.58 -6.61
N ALA A 67 51.28 -26.01 -5.36
CA ALA A 67 50.21 -25.90 -4.37
C ALA A 67 49.86 -24.44 -4.04
N VAL A 68 50.87 -23.58 -3.88
CA VAL A 68 50.68 -22.14 -3.65
C VAL A 68 50.04 -21.46 -4.85
N ALA A 69 50.51 -21.76 -6.07
CA ALA A 69 49.92 -21.22 -7.30
C ALA A 69 48.45 -21.64 -7.46
N LEU A 70 48.11 -22.90 -7.16
CA LEU A 70 46.74 -23.40 -7.16
C LEU A 70 45.88 -22.68 -6.10
N GLY A 71 46.41 -22.49 -4.90
CA GLY A 71 45.73 -21.76 -3.82
C GLY A 71 45.46 -20.29 -4.17
N LEU A 72 46.42 -19.61 -4.79
CA LEU A 72 46.26 -18.23 -5.27
C LEU A 72 45.23 -18.13 -6.40
N LEU A 73 45.20 -19.10 -7.33
CA LEU A 73 44.19 -19.18 -8.39
C LEU A 73 42.78 -19.37 -7.81
N LEU A 74 42.62 -20.25 -6.82
CA LEU A 74 41.33 -20.46 -6.14
C LEU A 74 40.88 -19.21 -5.37
N LEU A 75 41.79 -18.52 -4.68
CA LEU A 75 41.51 -17.28 -3.98
C LEU A 75 41.12 -16.13 -4.93
N ALA A 76 41.82 -16.00 -6.06
CA ALA A 76 41.49 -15.04 -7.09
C ALA A 76 40.12 -15.33 -7.69
N GLY A 77 39.83 -16.60 -8.02
CA GLY A 77 38.53 -17.04 -8.51
C GLY A 77 37.38 -16.74 -7.52
N ALA A 78 37.58 -17.06 -6.24
CA ALA A 78 36.60 -16.80 -5.18
C ALA A 78 36.36 -15.28 -4.98
N SER A 79 37.43 -14.48 -5.03
CA SER A 79 37.36 -13.02 -4.90
C SER A 79 36.66 -12.36 -6.09
N SER A 80 36.95 -12.81 -7.31
CA SER A 80 36.25 -12.36 -8.53
C SER A 80 34.77 -12.75 -8.52
N TRP A 81 34.43 -13.95 -8.05
CA TRP A 81 33.04 -14.39 -7.90
C TRP A 81 32.28 -13.55 -6.86
N ALA A 82 32.88 -13.31 -5.69
CA ALA A 82 32.30 -12.46 -4.65
C ALA A 82 32.08 -11.02 -5.14
N ALA A 83 33.07 -10.43 -5.83
CA ALA A 83 32.96 -9.10 -6.42
C ALA A 83 31.85 -9.04 -7.47
N TRP A 84 31.75 -10.05 -8.35
CA TRP A 84 30.68 -10.15 -9.33
C TRP A 84 29.30 -10.26 -8.68
N MET A 85 29.16 -11.08 -7.63
CA MET A 85 27.92 -11.23 -6.87
C MET A 85 27.47 -9.90 -6.23
N VAL A 86 28.42 -9.14 -5.67
CA VAL A 86 28.17 -7.81 -5.10
C VAL A 86 27.70 -6.82 -6.17
N LEU A 87 28.42 -6.73 -7.30
CA LEU A 87 28.07 -5.83 -8.40
C LEU A 87 26.70 -6.18 -8.98
N LYS A 88 26.44 -7.47 -9.21
CA LYS A 88 25.16 -7.96 -9.70
C LYS A 88 24.02 -7.56 -8.76
N ASN A 89 24.18 -7.81 -7.45
CA ASN A 89 23.17 -7.44 -6.45
C ASN A 89 22.95 -5.93 -6.34
N THR A 90 24.00 -5.11 -6.49
CA THR A 90 23.86 -3.65 -6.45
C THR A 90 23.19 -3.09 -7.71
N ILE A 91 23.53 -3.61 -8.90
CA ILE A 91 22.91 -3.20 -10.16
C ILE A 91 21.43 -3.62 -10.18
N GLU A 92 21.11 -4.85 -9.79
CA GLU A 92 19.73 -5.33 -9.67
C GLU A 92 18.94 -4.52 -8.64
N GLY A 93 19.56 -4.17 -7.51
CA GLY A 93 18.96 -3.29 -6.50
C GLY A 93 18.61 -1.90 -7.05
N ARG A 94 19.49 -1.28 -7.86
CA ARG A 94 19.20 -0.01 -8.53
C ARG A 94 18.06 -0.14 -9.55
N LYS A 95 18.06 -1.20 -10.36
CA LYS A 95 16.97 -1.47 -11.32
C LYS A 95 15.62 -1.62 -10.62
N ARG A 96 15.56 -2.41 -9.53
CA ARG A 96 14.34 -2.59 -8.71
C ARG A 96 13.81 -1.26 -8.20
N ARG A 97 14.69 -0.40 -7.64
CA ARG A 97 14.30 0.93 -7.16
C ARG A 97 13.82 1.84 -8.29
N ARG A 98 14.49 1.82 -9.45
CA ARG A 98 14.13 2.62 -10.62
C ARG A 98 12.71 2.33 -11.13
N PHE A 99 12.30 1.05 -11.14
CA PHE A 99 11.00 0.66 -11.68
C PHE A 99 9.89 0.50 -10.64
N SER A 100 10.21 0.47 -9.33
CA SER A 100 9.20 0.29 -8.27
C SER A 100 8.12 1.37 -8.27
N SER A 101 8.52 2.64 -8.48
CA SER A 101 7.63 3.81 -8.46
C SER A 101 7.48 4.48 -9.83
N ALA A 102 8.07 3.92 -10.88
CA ALA A 102 7.96 4.51 -12.21
C ALA A 102 6.53 4.38 -12.77
N PRO A 103 6.09 5.36 -13.59
CA PRO A 103 4.96 5.24 -14.51
C PRO A 103 4.98 3.92 -15.27
N ALA A 104 3.83 3.28 -15.43
CA ALA A 104 3.71 1.99 -16.14
C ALA A 104 4.21 2.12 -17.59
N SER A 105 3.92 3.24 -18.24
CA SER A 105 4.34 3.55 -19.61
C SER A 105 5.87 3.51 -19.84
N ARG A 106 6.68 3.68 -18.79
CA ARG A 106 8.16 3.70 -18.88
C ARG A 106 8.81 2.35 -18.57
N ILE A 107 8.02 1.35 -18.17
CA ILE A 107 8.52 0.05 -17.72
C ILE A 107 8.45 -0.92 -18.91
N PRO A 108 9.51 -1.65 -19.25
CA PRO A 108 9.43 -2.69 -20.27
C PRO A 108 8.49 -3.84 -19.87
N ASP A 109 7.79 -4.46 -20.82
CA ASP A 109 6.84 -5.56 -20.59
C ASP A 109 7.37 -6.68 -19.68
N LYS A 110 8.61 -7.12 -19.91
CA LYS A 110 9.26 -8.16 -19.10
C LYS A 110 9.36 -7.75 -17.62
N GLU A 111 9.66 -6.49 -17.36
CA GLU A 111 9.74 -5.94 -16.01
C GLU A 111 8.33 -5.73 -15.40
N LYS A 112 7.34 -5.31 -16.20
CA LYS A 112 5.93 -5.21 -15.73
C LYS A 112 5.45 -6.56 -15.19
N VAL A 113 5.63 -7.64 -15.94
CA VAL A 113 5.25 -8.99 -15.52
C VAL A 113 5.96 -9.39 -14.22
N SER A 114 7.28 -9.13 -14.11
CA SER A 114 8.03 -9.42 -12.87
C SER A 114 7.49 -8.65 -11.67
N ILE A 115 7.12 -7.37 -11.84
CA ILE A 115 6.57 -6.54 -10.77
C ILE A 115 5.17 -7.01 -10.38
N ILE A 116 4.31 -7.36 -11.34
CA ILE A 116 2.97 -7.90 -11.09
C ILE A 116 3.07 -9.16 -10.23
N SER A 117 3.85 -10.15 -10.66
CA SER A 117 4.01 -11.41 -9.91
C SER A 117 4.58 -11.19 -8.51
N ARG A 118 5.51 -10.24 -8.35
CA ARG A 118 6.09 -9.89 -7.05
C ARG A 118 5.07 -9.25 -6.12
N ASN A 119 4.30 -8.28 -6.62
CA ASN A 119 3.25 -7.61 -5.85
C ASN A 119 2.20 -8.60 -5.38
N ILE A 120 1.77 -9.53 -6.25
CA ILE A 120 0.83 -10.61 -5.89
C ILE A 120 1.43 -11.52 -4.83
N GLN A 121 2.69 -11.94 -4.98
CA GLN A 121 3.35 -12.80 -4.01
C GLN A 121 3.50 -12.11 -2.64
N GLU A 122 3.84 -10.82 -2.62
CA GLU A 122 3.93 -10.03 -1.40
C GLU A 122 2.56 -9.88 -0.73
N ALA A 123 1.49 -9.59 -1.51
CA ALA A 123 0.12 -9.56 -0.99
C ALA A 123 -0.30 -10.92 -0.39
N ARG A 124 -0.01 -12.04 -1.06
CA ARG A 124 -0.26 -13.40 -0.54
C ARG A 124 0.51 -13.68 0.75
N ARG A 125 1.79 -13.32 0.82
CA ARG A 125 2.62 -13.49 2.03
C ARG A 125 2.05 -12.68 3.20
N SER A 126 1.66 -11.43 2.96
CA SER A 126 1.01 -10.58 3.96
C SER A 126 -0.32 -11.18 4.42
N ALA A 127 -1.12 -11.72 3.50
CA ALA A 127 -2.38 -12.40 3.83
C ALA A 127 -2.18 -13.74 4.57
N GLY A 128 -1.05 -14.41 4.38
CA GLY A 128 -0.67 -15.65 5.07
C GLY A 128 -0.03 -15.45 6.45
N SER A 129 0.14 -14.21 6.91
CA SER A 129 0.66 -13.91 8.24
C SER A 129 -0.22 -14.50 9.35
N SER A 130 0.40 -14.90 10.45
CA SER A 130 -0.23 -15.58 11.57
C SER A 130 -1.26 -14.67 12.24
N GLY A 131 -2.55 -14.96 12.07
CA GLY A 131 -3.64 -14.22 12.72
C GLY A 131 -4.52 -13.38 11.80
N CYS A 132 -4.38 -13.50 10.48
CA CYS A 132 -5.37 -12.99 9.54
C CYS A 132 -6.69 -13.79 9.64
N ALA A 133 -7.82 -13.10 9.47
CA ALA A 133 -9.12 -13.76 9.35
C ALA A 133 -9.16 -14.58 8.05
N PRO A 134 -9.75 -15.79 8.03
CA PRO A 134 -9.81 -16.63 6.82
C PRO A 134 -10.44 -15.91 5.62
N ASP A 135 -11.42 -15.04 5.87
CA ASP A 135 -12.12 -14.30 4.82
C ASP A 135 -11.22 -13.24 4.17
N PHE A 136 -10.32 -12.63 4.93
CA PHE A 136 -9.33 -11.69 4.40
C PHE A 136 -8.39 -12.40 3.42
N SER A 137 -7.82 -13.54 3.83
CA SER A 137 -6.90 -14.30 2.99
C SER A 137 -7.59 -14.83 1.74
N LYS A 138 -8.85 -15.29 1.84
CA LYS A 138 -9.67 -15.68 0.69
C LYS A 138 -9.92 -14.52 -0.28
N ALA A 139 -10.20 -13.33 0.22
CA ALA A 139 -10.42 -12.14 -0.61
C ALA A 139 -9.16 -11.76 -1.40
N ILE A 140 -7.99 -11.75 -0.75
CA ILE A 140 -6.71 -11.47 -1.43
C ILE A 140 -6.39 -12.54 -2.46
N GLU A 141 -6.60 -13.82 -2.14
CA GLU A 141 -6.37 -14.93 -3.07
C GLU A 141 -7.31 -14.87 -4.29
N LYS A 142 -8.58 -14.49 -4.08
CA LYS A 142 -9.52 -14.27 -5.19
C LYS A 142 -9.01 -13.17 -6.13
N SER A 143 -8.63 -12.02 -5.60
CA SER A 143 -8.12 -10.90 -6.42
C SER A 143 -6.80 -11.26 -7.14
N ALA A 144 -5.89 -11.95 -6.45
CA ALA A 144 -4.65 -12.45 -7.04
C ALA A 144 -4.91 -13.38 -8.24
N ARG A 145 -5.82 -14.35 -8.08
CA ARG A 145 -6.21 -15.26 -9.16
C ARG A 145 -6.84 -14.53 -10.33
N THR A 146 -7.70 -13.53 -10.09
CA THR A 146 -8.27 -12.72 -11.17
C THR A 146 -7.19 -12.06 -12.02
N ILE A 147 -6.17 -11.45 -11.38
CA ILE A 147 -5.07 -10.79 -12.08
C ILE A 147 -4.23 -11.82 -12.86
N GLU A 148 -3.91 -12.97 -12.27
CA GLU A 148 -3.15 -14.05 -12.93
C GLU A 148 -3.91 -14.63 -14.12
N GLN A 149 -5.20 -14.94 -13.96
CA GLN A 149 -6.06 -15.43 -15.03
C GLN A 149 -6.18 -14.42 -16.16
N LYS A 150 -6.33 -13.12 -15.86
CA LYS A 150 -6.39 -12.06 -16.88
C LYS A 150 -5.06 -11.91 -17.63
N LEU A 151 -3.94 -12.07 -16.92
CA LEU A 151 -2.59 -12.08 -17.50
C LEU A 151 -2.37 -13.26 -18.46
N GLU A 152 -2.76 -14.47 -18.06
CA GLU A 152 -2.63 -15.69 -18.86
C GLU A 152 -3.58 -15.71 -20.06
N ALA A 153 -4.84 -15.32 -19.83
CA ALA A 153 -5.85 -15.25 -20.87
C ALA A 153 -5.54 -14.15 -21.89
N GLY A 154 -4.83 -13.09 -21.51
CA GLY A 154 -4.61 -11.94 -22.40
C GLY A 154 -5.90 -11.22 -22.75
N LEU A 155 -6.89 -11.24 -21.85
CA LEU A 155 -8.22 -10.67 -22.03
C LEU A 155 -8.17 -9.15 -21.80
N LEU A 156 -8.54 -8.38 -22.81
CA LEU A 156 -8.66 -6.93 -22.74
C LEU A 156 -10.11 -6.54 -22.42
N GLU A 157 -10.31 -5.78 -21.35
CA GLU A 157 -11.60 -5.24 -20.94
C GLU A 157 -11.68 -3.75 -21.29
N ILE A 158 -12.67 -3.41 -22.12
CA ILE A 158 -12.97 -2.06 -22.54
C ILE A 158 -14.20 -1.61 -21.77
N ALA A 159 -14.01 -0.62 -20.90
CA ALA A 159 -15.11 -0.02 -20.15
C ALA A 159 -15.76 1.12 -20.91
N VAL A 160 -17.06 1.34 -20.68
CA VAL A 160 -17.76 2.53 -21.15
C VAL A 160 -18.17 3.38 -19.96
N ALA A 161 -17.88 4.68 -20.03
CA ALA A 161 -18.11 5.69 -19.00
C ALA A 161 -18.75 6.94 -19.62
N GLY A 162 -19.36 7.80 -18.82
CA GLY A 162 -20.01 9.03 -19.29
C GLY A 162 -21.31 9.37 -18.53
N THR A 163 -21.87 10.54 -18.81
CA THR A 163 -23.10 11.08 -18.19
C THR A 163 -24.33 10.23 -18.43
N VAL A 164 -25.34 10.29 -17.55
CA VAL A 164 -26.68 9.78 -17.88
C VAL A 164 -27.18 10.44 -19.17
N SER A 165 -27.84 9.66 -20.02
CA SER A 165 -28.37 10.10 -21.31
C SER A 165 -27.34 10.55 -22.37
N SER A 166 -26.04 10.35 -22.15
CA SER A 166 -25.00 10.48 -23.18
C SER A 166 -25.05 9.39 -24.26
N GLY A 167 -25.83 8.32 -24.04
CA GLY A 167 -26.01 7.23 -25.00
C GLY A 167 -25.06 6.05 -24.84
N LYS A 168 -24.46 5.84 -23.66
CA LYS A 168 -23.56 4.70 -23.36
C LYS A 168 -24.13 3.33 -23.74
N SER A 169 -25.32 2.97 -23.23
CA SER A 169 -25.95 1.68 -23.51
C SER A 169 -26.29 1.52 -25.00
N THR A 170 -26.71 2.60 -25.65
CA THR A 170 -26.96 2.63 -27.09
C THR A 170 -25.67 2.39 -27.87
N LEU A 171 -24.58 3.08 -27.52
CA LEU A 171 -23.27 2.91 -28.14
C LEU A 171 -22.76 1.47 -27.99
N LEU A 172 -22.92 0.88 -26.80
CA LEU A 172 -22.56 -0.50 -26.54
C LEU A 172 -23.37 -1.49 -27.40
N ASN A 173 -24.70 -1.30 -27.50
CA ASN A 173 -25.54 -2.13 -28.35
C ASN A 173 -25.14 -2.03 -29.83
N THR A 174 -24.82 -0.83 -30.30
CA THR A 174 -24.38 -0.58 -31.67
C THR A 174 -23.01 -1.20 -31.96
N LEU A 175 -22.05 -1.12 -31.02
CA LEU A 175 -20.75 -1.77 -31.14
C LEU A 175 -20.85 -3.31 -31.15
N VAL A 176 -21.82 -3.87 -30.43
CA VAL A 176 -22.05 -5.33 -30.39
C VAL A 176 -22.91 -5.81 -31.58
N GLY A 177 -23.68 -4.91 -32.21
CA GLY A 177 -24.61 -5.22 -33.28
C GLY A 177 -25.91 -5.90 -32.83
N ARG A 178 -26.22 -5.88 -31.52
CA ARG A 178 -27.48 -6.42 -30.95
C ARG A 178 -27.86 -5.71 -29.66
N GLN A 179 -29.15 -5.69 -29.33
CA GLN A 179 -29.65 -5.13 -28.08
C GLN A 179 -29.39 -6.07 -26.90
N VAL A 180 -28.39 -5.75 -26.08
CA VAL A 180 -28.01 -6.52 -24.88
C VAL A 180 -27.98 -5.67 -23.62
N PHE A 181 -27.73 -4.37 -23.75
CA PHE A 181 -27.74 -3.40 -22.66
C PHE A 181 -29.08 -2.65 -22.65
N GLU A 182 -29.68 -2.48 -21.47
CA GLU A 182 -30.94 -1.76 -21.32
C GLU A 182 -30.75 -0.25 -21.61
N THR A 183 -31.61 0.32 -22.44
CA THR A 183 -31.54 1.72 -22.92
C THR A 183 -32.62 2.63 -22.31
N ALA A 184 -33.13 2.32 -21.10
CA ALA A 184 -34.18 3.13 -20.49
C ALA A 184 -33.65 4.50 -20.01
N ALA A 185 -34.28 5.58 -20.49
CA ALA A 185 -33.97 6.98 -20.12
C ALA A 185 -34.38 7.37 -18.69
N SER A 186 -35.01 6.47 -17.94
CA SER A 186 -35.48 6.68 -16.57
C SER A 186 -34.40 6.26 -15.56
N GLY A 187 -33.43 7.15 -15.29
CA GLY A 187 -32.60 7.19 -14.07
C GLY A 187 -32.30 5.86 -13.35
N GLY A 188 -31.95 4.81 -14.10
CA GLY A 188 -31.75 3.47 -13.58
C GLY A 188 -30.27 3.24 -13.35
N THR A 189 -29.87 3.05 -12.08
CA THR A 189 -28.48 2.72 -11.74
C THR A 189 -28.17 1.31 -12.27
N THR A 190 -27.27 1.19 -13.25
CA THR A 190 -26.77 -0.11 -13.71
C THR A 190 -26.02 -0.80 -12.57
N ARG A 191 -26.71 -1.60 -11.74
CA ARG A 191 -26.12 -2.28 -10.57
C ARG A 191 -25.30 -3.52 -10.91
N GLN A 192 -25.32 -3.98 -12.17
CA GLN A 192 -24.61 -5.18 -12.59
C GLN A 192 -23.70 -4.90 -13.79
N VAL A 193 -22.42 -5.18 -13.60
CA VAL A 193 -21.41 -5.16 -14.66
C VAL A 193 -21.76 -6.23 -15.70
N ARG A 194 -22.27 -5.83 -16.86
CA ARG A 194 -22.49 -6.75 -18.00
C ARG A 194 -21.23 -6.83 -18.86
N GLN A 195 -20.90 -8.04 -19.28
CA GLN A 195 -19.68 -8.38 -19.99
C GLN A 195 -20.02 -9.10 -21.30
N ILE A 196 -19.56 -8.56 -22.44
CA ILE A 196 -19.83 -9.14 -23.77
C ILE A 196 -18.55 -9.13 -24.60
N ASP A 197 -18.31 -10.21 -25.35
CA ASP A 197 -17.19 -10.27 -26.28
C ASP A 197 -17.40 -9.29 -27.46
N PHE A 198 -16.37 -8.51 -27.79
CA PHE A 198 -16.41 -7.54 -28.87
C PHE A 198 -16.36 -8.26 -30.24
N PRO A 199 -17.30 -8.00 -31.16
CA PRO A 199 -17.29 -8.61 -32.49
C PRO A 199 -15.97 -8.34 -33.24
N GLY A 200 -15.30 -9.39 -33.68
CA GLY A 200 -14.02 -9.29 -34.42
C GLY A 200 -12.79 -9.01 -33.54
N GLY A 201 -12.96 -8.83 -32.23
CA GLY A 201 -11.86 -8.69 -31.27
C GLY A 201 -11.63 -9.97 -30.49
N ASP A 202 -10.64 -10.77 -30.89
CA ASP A 202 -10.23 -11.93 -30.11
C ASP A 202 -9.80 -11.50 -28.71
N ARG A 203 -10.53 -12.01 -27.69
CA ARG A 203 -10.26 -11.77 -26.26
C ARG A 203 -10.42 -10.31 -25.87
N VAL A 204 -11.41 -9.63 -26.45
CA VAL A 204 -11.81 -8.27 -26.06
C VAL A 204 -13.22 -8.32 -25.51
N ARG A 205 -13.43 -7.67 -24.37
CA ARG A 205 -14.72 -7.67 -23.66
C ARG A 205 -15.15 -6.24 -23.38
N LEU A 206 -16.40 -5.92 -23.73
CA LEU A 206 -17.03 -4.66 -23.39
C LEU A 206 -17.68 -4.77 -22.01
N VAL A 207 -17.49 -3.73 -21.20
CA VAL A 207 -17.91 -3.63 -19.81
C VAL A 207 -18.67 -2.32 -19.61
N ASP A 208 -19.91 -2.39 -19.15
CA ASP A 208 -20.66 -1.19 -18.76
C ASP A 208 -20.31 -0.80 -17.31
N LEU A 209 -19.70 0.37 -17.11
CA LEU A 209 -19.34 0.86 -15.78
C LEU A 209 -20.41 1.83 -15.27
N PRO A 210 -21.05 1.56 -14.13
CA PRO A 210 -21.95 2.55 -13.53
C PRO A 210 -21.20 3.78 -13.04
N GLY A 211 -21.77 4.97 -13.28
CA GLY A 211 -21.63 6.11 -12.37
C GLY A 211 -20.31 6.88 -12.34
N LEU A 212 -19.36 6.68 -13.28
CA LEU A 212 -18.10 7.44 -13.30
C LEU A 212 -18.26 8.98 -13.37
N ALA A 213 -19.45 9.47 -13.77
CA ALA A 213 -19.74 10.90 -13.88
C ALA A 213 -20.73 11.43 -12.81
N GLU A 214 -21.32 10.56 -11.98
CA GLU A 214 -22.45 10.88 -11.08
C GLU A 214 -22.30 10.23 -9.69
N ALA A 215 -21.07 10.15 -9.18
CA ALA A 215 -20.80 9.65 -7.84
C ALA A 215 -21.19 10.69 -6.78
N ASP A 216 -22.49 10.89 -6.56
CA ASP A 216 -22.96 11.60 -5.36
C ASP A 216 -22.81 10.66 -4.15
N GLY A 217 -21.74 10.87 -3.38
CA GLY A 217 -21.45 10.20 -2.11
C GLY A 217 -20.12 9.42 -2.10
N ILE A 218 -19.46 9.42 -0.93
CA ILE A 218 -18.11 8.84 -0.70
C ILE A 218 -18.03 7.36 -1.10
N ASP A 219 -19.08 6.58 -0.84
CA ASP A 219 -19.08 5.14 -1.13
C ASP A 219 -19.17 4.84 -2.64
N ARG A 220 -19.85 5.69 -3.42
CA ARG A 220 -19.99 5.52 -4.88
C ARG A 220 -18.73 5.91 -5.64
N GLU A 221 -17.99 6.88 -5.12
CA GLU A 221 -16.73 7.31 -5.70
C GLU A 221 -15.68 6.20 -5.65
N GLU A 222 -15.60 5.48 -4.52
CA GLU A 222 -14.67 4.36 -4.36
C GLU A 222 -15.03 3.16 -5.26
N GLU A 223 -16.33 2.85 -5.40
CA GLU A 223 -16.81 1.81 -6.32
C GLU A 223 -16.51 2.18 -7.78
N ALA A 224 -16.80 3.42 -8.19
CA ALA A 224 -16.51 3.91 -9.54
C ALA A 224 -15.01 3.87 -9.84
N ARG A 225 -14.18 4.26 -8.87
CA ARG A 225 -12.71 4.22 -8.96
C ARG A 225 -12.19 2.79 -9.12
N GLN A 226 -12.72 1.83 -8.35
CA GLN A 226 -12.34 0.42 -8.50
C GLN A 226 -12.78 -0.16 -9.85
N ALA A 227 -13.97 0.23 -10.33
CA ALA A 227 -14.47 -0.21 -11.61
C ALA A 227 -13.63 0.35 -12.78
N ALA A 228 -13.27 1.64 -12.74
CA ALA A 228 -12.32 2.24 -13.68
C ALA A 228 -10.92 1.61 -13.59
N ALA A 229 -10.45 1.29 -12.39
CA ALA A 229 -9.19 0.60 -12.19
C ALA A 229 -9.19 -0.80 -12.83
N SER A 230 -10.35 -1.45 -12.99
CA SER A 230 -10.43 -2.77 -13.63
C SER A 230 -10.28 -2.72 -15.16
N ALA A 231 -10.67 -1.62 -15.81
CA ALA A 231 -10.68 -1.45 -17.26
C ALA A 231 -9.28 -1.26 -17.86
N ASP A 232 -9.01 -1.88 -19.01
CA ASP A 232 -7.75 -1.71 -19.76
C ASP A 232 -7.80 -0.52 -20.73
N LEU A 233 -9.00 -0.20 -21.23
CA LEU A 233 -9.32 0.93 -22.10
C LEU A 233 -10.67 1.51 -21.67
N VAL A 234 -10.83 2.83 -21.68
CA VAL A 234 -12.11 3.48 -21.34
C VAL A 234 -12.64 4.25 -22.54
N LEU A 235 -13.89 3.99 -22.92
CA LEU A 235 -14.67 4.82 -23.84
C LEU A 235 -15.47 5.81 -23.01
N PHE A 236 -15.11 7.09 -23.08
CA PHE A 236 -15.78 8.15 -22.35
C PHE A 236 -16.75 8.87 -23.28
N VAL A 237 -18.04 8.65 -23.08
CA VAL A 237 -19.11 9.15 -23.96
C VAL A 237 -19.60 10.51 -23.45
N ILE A 238 -19.58 11.51 -24.33
CA ILE A 238 -20.13 12.85 -24.13
C ILE A 238 -21.13 13.16 -25.24
N ASP A 239 -21.99 14.15 -25.05
CA ASP A 239 -23.05 14.52 -26.01
C ASP A 239 -23.01 15.99 -26.46
N GLY A 240 -21.90 16.69 -26.21
CA GLY A 240 -21.75 18.10 -26.54
C GLY A 240 -20.47 18.71 -25.95
N PRO A 241 -20.49 20.02 -25.63
CA PRO A 241 -19.38 20.68 -24.94
C PRO A 241 -19.01 20.00 -23.63
N LEU A 242 -17.71 19.89 -23.36
CA LEU A 242 -17.19 19.21 -22.19
C LEU A 242 -17.62 19.92 -20.90
N LYS A 243 -18.27 19.18 -20.00
CA LYS A 243 -18.70 19.67 -18.69
C LYS A 243 -17.57 19.51 -17.65
N ASP A 244 -17.57 20.30 -16.59
CA ASP A 244 -16.49 20.31 -15.58
C ASP A 244 -16.28 18.94 -14.90
N PHE A 245 -17.36 18.24 -14.60
CA PHE A 245 -17.29 16.93 -13.96
C PHE A 245 -16.85 15.84 -14.95
N GLU A 246 -17.16 15.97 -16.26
CA GLU A 246 -16.65 15.08 -17.31
C GLU A 246 -15.14 15.28 -17.47
N PHE A 247 -14.68 16.54 -17.49
CA PHE A 247 -13.26 16.87 -17.51
C PHE A 247 -12.53 16.30 -16.30
N THR A 248 -13.10 16.45 -15.10
CA THR A 248 -12.53 15.91 -13.86
C THR A 248 -12.40 14.40 -13.92
N ALA A 249 -13.45 13.68 -14.36
CA ALA A 249 -13.41 12.23 -14.51
C ALA A 249 -12.35 11.77 -15.54
N ILE A 250 -12.23 12.45 -16.68
CA ILE A 250 -11.18 12.16 -17.69
C ILE A 250 -9.79 12.41 -17.10
N LYS A 251 -9.61 13.50 -16.34
CA LYS A 251 -8.35 13.81 -15.67
C LYS A 251 -7.95 12.75 -14.65
N ASP A 252 -8.91 12.24 -13.88
CA ASP A 252 -8.66 11.18 -12.90
C ASP A 252 -8.27 9.85 -13.58
N LEU A 253 -8.95 9.51 -14.68
CA LEU A 253 -8.58 8.36 -15.51
C LEU A 253 -7.16 8.52 -16.09
N ALA A 254 -6.80 9.70 -16.59
CA ALA A 254 -5.47 10.00 -17.09
C ALA A 254 -4.40 9.93 -15.97
N ALA A 255 -4.72 10.40 -14.77
CA ALA A 255 -3.84 10.29 -13.59
C ALA A 255 -3.61 8.83 -13.15
N MET A 256 -4.56 7.93 -13.43
CA MET A 256 -4.41 6.48 -13.30
C MET A 256 -3.69 5.83 -14.49
N GLU A 257 -3.14 6.62 -15.41
CA GLU A 257 -2.47 6.18 -16.65
C GLU A 257 -3.36 5.30 -17.54
N LYS A 258 -4.69 5.51 -17.48
CA LYS A 258 -5.64 4.82 -18.33
C LYS A 258 -5.64 5.43 -19.73
N ARG A 259 -5.73 4.57 -20.74
CA ARG A 259 -6.03 5.02 -22.09
C ARG A 259 -7.52 5.34 -22.19
N VAL A 260 -7.86 6.54 -22.67
CA VAL A 260 -9.24 7.01 -22.79
C VAL A 260 -9.52 7.38 -24.25
N ILE A 261 -10.64 6.90 -24.79
CA ILE A 261 -11.20 7.35 -26.07
C ILE A 261 -12.43 8.18 -25.75
N VAL A 262 -12.39 9.47 -26.09
CA VAL A 262 -13.52 10.37 -25.89
C VAL A 262 -14.42 10.29 -27.12
N CYS A 263 -15.65 9.85 -26.90
CA CYS A 263 -16.65 9.64 -27.93
C CYS A 263 -17.68 10.79 -27.85
N LEU A 264 -17.59 11.75 -28.78
CA LEU A 264 -18.62 12.76 -28.99
C LEU A 264 -19.80 12.10 -29.69
N ASN A 265 -20.79 11.67 -28.91
CA ASN A 265 -22.00 11.06 -29.40
C ASN A 265 -23.03 12.11 -29.84
N LYS A 266 -24.04 11.67 -30.60
CA LYS A 266 -25.09 12.51 -31.19
C LYS A 266 -24.52 13.48 -32.22
N GLN A 267 -23.54 13.04 -33.02
CA GLN A 267 -22.93 13.90 -34.05
C GLN A 267 -23.97 14.43 -35.06
N ASP A 268 -25.10 13.73 -35.22
CA ASP A 268 -26.25 14.13 -36.04
C ASP A 268 -26.91 15.46 -35.61
N TRP A 269 -26.66 15.93 -34.38
CA TRP A 269 -27.18 17.20 -33.88
C TRP A 269 -26.37 18.41 -34.34
N PHE A 270 -25.19 18.19 -34.93
CA PHE A 270 -24.26 19.25 -35.29
C PHE A 270 -24.13 19.34 -36.81
N SER A 271 -24.01 20.56 -37.32
CA SER A 271 -23.52 20.75 -38.69
C SER A 271 -22.07 20.27 -38.79
N PRO A 272 -21.57 19.89 -39.98
CA PRO A 272 -20.16 19.51 -40.15
C PRO A 272 -19.19 20.59 -39.62
N GLU A 273 -19.53 21.86 -39.80
CA GLU A 273 -18.74 23.01 -39.33
C GLU A 273 -18.73 23.10 -37.80
N ASP A 274 -19.89 22.98 -37.15
CA ASP A 274 -19.99 22.99 -35.69
C ASP A 274 -19.30 21.78 -35.05
N GLN A 275 -19.39 20.62 -35.69
CA GLN A 275 -18.71 19.41 -35.26
C GLN A 275 -17.19 19.58 -35.26
N GLU A 276 -16.62 20.17 -36.31
CA GLU A 276 -15.18 20.46 -36.37
C GLU A 276 -14.75 21.46 -35.30
N ILE A 277 -15.53 22.53 -35.08
CA ILE A 277 -15.26 23.51 -34.02
C ILE A 277 -15.28 22.84 -32.64
N LEU A 278 -16.30 22.02 -32.37
CA LEU A 278 -16.45 21.33 -31.09
C LEU A 278 -15.31 20.33 -30.86
N LEU A 279 -14.97 19.50 -31.85
CA LEU A 279 -13.83 18.58 -31.78
C LEU A 279 -12.51 19.34 -31.57
N GLY A 280 -12.33 20.50 -32.22
CA GLY A 280 -11.18 21.37 -32.02
C GLY A 280 -11.06 21.86 -30.56
N ARG A 281 -12.17 22.32 -29.97
CA ARG A 281 -12.21 22.73 -28.56
C ARG A 281 -11.92 21.57 -27.61
N LEU A 282 -12.52 20.39 -27.85
CA LEU A 282 -12.26 19.20 -27.05
C LEU A 282 -10.79 18.78 -27.08
N ARG A 283 -10.16 18.81 -28.26
CA ARG A 283 -8.72 18.53 -28.44
C ARG A 283 -7.84 19.51 -27.66
N GLN A 284 -8.20 20.79 -27.65
CA GLN A 284 -7.50 21.82 -26.89
C GLN A 284 -7.67 21.61 -25.37
N GLN A 285 -8.90 21.38 -24.91
CA GLN A 285 -9.19 21.20 -23.47
C GLN A 285 -8.54 19.95 -22.89
N LEU A 286 -8.44 18.87 -23.68
CA LEU A 286 -7.91 17.58 -23.25
C LEU A 286 -6.43 17.36 -23.61
N GLU A 287 -5.73 18.42 -24.02
CA GLU A 287 -4.31 18.36 -24.35
C GLU A 287 -3.48 17.86 -23.16
N GLY A 288 -2.61 16.87 -23.43
CA GLY A 288 -1.78 16.24 -22.39
C GLY A 288 -2.49 15.22 -21.50
N LEU A 289 -3.83 15.11 -21.58
CA LEU A 289 -4.62 14.10 -20.86
C LEU A 289 -5.01 12.94 -21.79
N VAL A 290 -5.44 13.26 -23.01
CA VAL A 290 -5.90 12.30 -24.02
C VAL A 290 -5.18 12.55 -25.34
N ASN A 291 -4.87 11.50 -26.11
CA ASN A 291 -4.30 11.69 -27.44
C ASN A 291 -5.36 12.27 -28.38
N GLN A 292 -4.96 13.20 -29.25
CA GLN A 292 -5.90 13.85 -30.17
C GLN A 292 -6.63 12.88 -31.11
N GLU A 293 -5.98 11.78 -31.49
CA GLU A 293 -6.55 10.68 -32.29
C GLU A 293 -7.62 9.86 -31.56
N ASP A 294 -7.67 9.95 -30.22
CA ASP A 294 -8.65 9.23 -29.41
C ASP A 294 -9.92 10.05 -29.15
N ILE A 295 -10.03 11.23 -29.78
CA ILE A 295 -11.23 12.07 -29.71
C ILE A 295 -11.99 11.89 -31.02
N VAL A 296 -13.07 11.11 -30.96
CA VAL A 296 -13.84 10.66 -32.12
C VAL A 296 -15.30 11.09 -32.01
N ALA A 297 -15.93 11.41 -33.13
CA ALA A 297 -17.36 11.63 -33.20
C ALA A 297 -18.07 10.33 -33.58
N VAL A 298 -19.26 10.12 -33.01
CA VAL A 298 -20.08 8.92 -33.22
C VAL A 298 -21.57 9.27 -33.25
N GLN A 299 -22.34 8.45 -33.94
CA GLN A 299 -23.79 8.40 -33.88
C GLN A 299 -24.21 7.00 -33.42
N ALA A 300 -24.48 6.86 -32.12
CA ALA A 300 -24.86 5.57 -31.55
C ALA A 300 -26.28 5.14 -31.90
N ALA A 301 -27.22 6.09 -32.02
CA ALA A 301 -28.64 5.83 -32.22
C ALA A 301 -29.03 5.94 -33.69
N GLU A 302 -30.01 5.13 -34.09
CA GLU A 302 -30.74 5.34 -35.34
C GLU A 302 -31.64 6.56 -35.18
N VAL A 303 -31.60 7.46 -36.16
CA VAL A 303 -32.32 8.73 -36.10
C VAL A 303 -33.24 8.85 -37.31
N ARG A 304 -34.47 9.28 -37.05
CA ARG A 304 -35.44 9.63 -38.09
C ARG A 304 -35.39 11.13 -38.31
N ARG A 305 -34.94 11.53 -39.50
CA ARG A 305 -34.86 12.94 -39.88
C ARG A 305 -35.99 13.26 -40.86
N GLU A 306 -36.74 14.31 -40.55
CA GLU A 306 -37.74 14.86 -41.46
C GLU A 306 -37.03 15.56 -42.62
N ILE A 307 -37.41 15.20 -43.85
CA ILE A 307 -36.87 15.76 -45.08
C ILE A 307 -38.02 16.27 -45.95
N THR A 308 -37.83 17.41 -46.60
CA THR A 308 -38.76 17.92 -47.59
C THR A 308 -38.31 17.46 -48.97
N ARG A 309 -39.03 16.50 -49.57
CA ARG A 309 -38.79 16.08 -50.96
C ARG A 309 -39.53 17.01 -51.91
N VAL A 310 -38.77 17.69 -52.77
CA VAL A 310 -39.32 18.53 -53.84
C VAL A 310 -39.39 17.71 -55.12
N SER A 311 -40.60 17.48 -55.63
CA SER A 311 -40.81 16.77 -56.90
C SER A 311 -40.45 17.67 -58.09
N PRO A 312 -40.21 17.12 -59.29
CA PRO A 312 -39.94 17.91 -60.50
C PRO A 312 -41.02 18.96 -60.83
N ASP A 313 -42.25 18.72 -60.36
CA ASP A 313 -43.40 19.59 -60.54
C ASP A 313 -43.48 20.72 -59.47
N GLY A 314 -42.47 20.86 -58.61
CA GLY A 314 -42.40 21.87 -57.55
C GLY A 314 -43.25 21.55 -56.30
N THR A 315 -43.85 20.37 -56.22
CA THR A 315 -44.59 19.94 -55.04
C THR A 315 -43.64 19.44 -53.95
N GLU A 316 -43.76 20.06 -52.77
CA GLU A 316 -43.04 19.65 -51.56
C GLU A 316 -43.84 18.58 -50.81
N ARG A 317 -43.16 17.52 -50.36
CA ARG A 317 -43.72 16.52 -49.44
C ARG A 317 -42.77 16.32 -48.26
N GLU A 318 -43.32 16.35 -47.06
CA GLU A 318 -42.64 15.88 -45.85
C GLU A 318 -42.50 14.36 -45.92
N ASP A 319 -41.28 13.88 -45.81
CA ASP A 319 -40.91 12.47 -45.78
C ASP A 319 -39.91 12.26 -44.63
N PHE A 320 -39.65 11.01 -44.27
CA PHE A 320 -38.67 10.67 -43.23
C PHE A 320 -37.53 9.85 -43.81
N GLU A 321 -36.30 10.25 -43.51
CA GLU A 321 -35.11 9.48 -43.80
C GLU A 321 -34.61 8.80 -42.52
N GLU A 322 -34.43 7.48 -42.58
CA GLU A 322 -33.83 6.69 -41.51
C GLU A 322 -32.32 6.71 -41.67
N ILE A 323 -31.63 7.44 -40.79
CA ILE A 323 -30.17 7.52 -40.78
C ILE A 323 -29.66 6.42 -39.85
N ALA A 324 -28.93 5.46 -40.44
CA ALA A 324 -28.32 4.37 -39.71
C ALA A 324 -27.26 4.89 -38.71
N PRO A 325 -27.05 4.19 -37.58
CA PRO A 325 -25.96 4.50 -36.66
C PRO A 325 -24.59 4.49 -37.36
N ASP A 326 -23.73 5.45 -37.01
CA ASP A 326 -22.35 5.52 -37.49
C ASP A 326 -21.37 5.55 -36.32
N VAL A 327 -20.69 4.42 -36.10
CA VAL A 327 -19.64 4.26 -35.09
C VAL A 327 -18.29 3.90 -35.74
N SER A 328 -18.16 4.14 -37.05
CA SER A 328 -17.04 3.63 -37.85
C SER A 328 -15.70 4.17 -37.37
N ALA A 329 -15.63 5.49 -37.08
CA ALA A 329 -14.43 6.13 -36.55
C ALA A 329 -13.96 5.53 -35.21
N LEU A 330 -14.92 5.20 -34.33
CA LEU A 330 -14.62 4.57 -33.05
C LEU A 330 -14.12 3.13 -33.25
N VAL A 331 -14.78 2.34 -34.09
CA VAL A 331 -14.38 0.95 -34.39
C VAL A 331 -12.99 0.90 -35.01
N GLU A 332 -12.69 1.79 -35.95
CA GLU A 332 -11.37 1.92 -36.56
C GLU A 332 -10.32 2.25 -35.49
N ARG A 333 -10.59 3.24 -34.64
CA ARG A 333 -9.65 3.64 -33.59
C ARG A 333 -9.39 2.53 -32.57
N MET A 334 -10.46 1.90 -32.08
CA MET A 334 -10.38 0.75 -31.16
C MET A 334 -9.57 -0.38 -31.78
N THR A 335 -9.85 -0.72 -33.04
CA THR A 335 -9.15 -1.80 -33.76
C THR A 335 -7.66 -1.50 -33.92
N GLY A 336 -7.31 -0.25 -34.23
CA GLY A 336 -5.90 0.20 -34.30
C GLY A 336 -5.17 0.04 -32.97
N ILE A 337 -5.80 0.45 -31.87
CA ILE A 337 -5.26 0.31 -30.52
C ILE A 337 -5.10 -1.16 -30.12
N ILE A 338 -6.13 -1.99 -30.36
CA ILE A 338 -6.11 -3.41 -30.02
C ILE A 338 -5.01 -4.14 -30.82
N LYS A 339 -4.87 -3.87 -32.11
CA LYS A 339 -3.84 -4.52 -32.95
C LYS A 339 -2.42 -4.07 -32.60
N GLY A 340 -2.23 -2.78 -32.30
CA GLY A 340 -0.89 -2.22 -32.02
C GLY A 340 -0.40 -2.36 -30.58
N HIS A 341 -1.30 -2.26 -29.59
CA HIS A 341 -0.93 -1.98 -28.19
C HIS A 341 -1.63 -2.86 -27.14
N ARG A 342 -2.41 -3.89 -27.53
CA ARG A 342 -3.20 -4.73 -26.59
C ARG A 342 -2.40 -5.22 -25.38
N ARG A 343 -1.21 -5.78 -25.62
CA ARG A 343 -0.38 -6.37 -24.54
C ARG A 343 0.11 -5.28 -23.57
N ASP A 344 0.49 -4.12 -24.09
CA ASP A 344 0.98 -3.02 -23.28
C ASP A 344 -0.12 -2.45 -22.38
N LEU A 345 -1.33 -2.25 -22.92
CA LEU A 345 -2.51 -1.79 -22.18
C LEU A 345 -2.87 -2.75 -21.05
N LEU A 346 -2.93 -4.04 -21.36
CA LEU A 346 -3.19 -5.09 -20.38
C LEU A 346 -2.14 -5.08 -19.26
N LEU A 347 -0.85 -5.03 -19.59
CA LEU A 347 0.22 -5.05 -18.59
C LEU A 347 0.26 -3.77 -17.75
N CYS A 348 -0.01 -2.61 -18.33
CA CYS A 348 -0.15 -1.35 -17.59
C CYS A 348 -1.26 -1.45 -16.54
N ASN A 349 -2.42 -1.94 -16.95
CA ASN A 349 -3.55 -2.09 -16.05
C ASN A 349 -3.31 -3.14 -14.96
N LEU A 350 -2.82 -4.33 -15.31
CA LEU A 350 -2.50 -5.36 -14.33
C LEU A 350 -1.41 -4.92 -13.35
N LEU A 351 -0.46 -4.10 -13.81
CA LEU A 351 0.53 -3.49 -12.93
C LEU A 351 -0.14 -2.55 -11.92
N LEU A 352 -1.05 -1.68 -12.37
CA LEU A 352 -1.84 -0.81 -11.48
C LEU A 352 -2.66 -1.64 -10.47
N GLN A 353 -3.39 -2.65 -10.93
CA GLN A 353 -4.17 -3.54 -10.06
C GLN A 353 -3.31 -4.28 -9.04
N SER A 354 -2.14 -4.78 -9.45
CA SER A 354 -1.23 -5.47 -8.54
C SER A 354 -0.66 -4.52 -7.47
N ARG A 355 -0.38 -3.26 -7.83
CA ARG A 355 0.08 -2.22 -6.89
C ARG A 355 -1.02 -1.86 -5.89
N MET A 356 -2.26 -1.68 -6.37
CA MET A 356 -3.42 -1.44 -5.50
C MET A 356 -3.66 -2.62 -4.56
N LEU A 357 -3.70 -3.85 -5.08
CA LEU A 357 -3.87 -5.06 -4.26
C LEU A 357 -2.82 -5.14 -3.15
N LYS A 358 -1.55 -4.92 -3.47
CA LYS A 358 -0.47 -4.92 -2.48
C LYS A 358 -0.70 -3.85 -1.42
N LYS A 359 -0.92 -2.59 -1.82
CA LYS A 359 -1.11 -1.45 -0.91
C LYS A 359 -2.32 -1.66 0.01
N ASP A 360 -3.45 -2.06 -0.56
CA ASP A 360 -4.69 -2.29 0.19
C ASP A 360 -4.53 -3.45 1.18
N THR A 361 -3.81 -4.51 0.78
CA THR A 361 -3.48 -5.63 1.67
C THR A 361 -2.64 -5.18 2.85
N GLU A 362 -1.56 -4.43 2.59
CA GLU A 362 -0.68 -3.90 3.63
C GLU A 362 -1.44 -2.97 4.60
N GLU A 363 -2.30 -2.08 4.07
CA GLU A 363 -3.06 -1.15 4.89
C GLU A 363 -4.12 -1.86 5.74
N ARG A 364 -4.87 -2.81 5.16
CA ARG A 364 -5.87 -3.60 5.91
C ARG A 364 -5.19 -4.47 6.96
N LEU A 365 -4.07 -5.12 6.63
CA LEU A 365 -3.28 -5.89 7.58
C LEU A 365 -2.80 -5.01 8.74
N ARG A 366 -2.25 -3.82 8.44
CA ARG A 366 -1.84 -2.84 9.44
C ARG A 366 -2.98 -2.49 10.39
N LYS A 367 -4.16 -2.16 9.87
CA LYS A 367 -5.36 -1.87 10.69
C LYS A 367 -5.72 -3.06 11.58
N MET A 368 -5.74 -4.28 11.05
CA MET A 368 -6.06 -5.49 11.82
C MET A 368 -5.05 -5.74 12.96
N LEU A 369 -3.75 -5.64 12.67
CA LEU A 369 -2.69 -5.84 13.66
C LEU A 369 -2.78 -4.79 14.78
N VAL A 370 -2.96 -3.51 14.42
CA VAL A 370 -3.13 -2.43 15.40
C VAL A 370 -4.38 -2.65 16.25
N SER A 371 -5.52 -2.99 15.65
CA SER A 371 -6.75 -3.30 16.39
C SER A 371 -6.58 -4.50 17.33
N ARG A 372 -5.85 -5.53 16.92
CA ARG A 372 -5.55 -6.69 17.76
C ARG A 372 -4.64 -6.32 18.93
N ALA A 373 -3.60 -5.54 18.66
CA ALA A 373 -2.66 -5.09 19.69
C ALA A 373 -3.33 -4.15 20.70
N ARG A 374 -4.23 -3.26 20.26
CA ARG A 374 -5.05 -2.43 21.16
C ARG A 374 -5.90 -3.27 22.12
N ARG A 375 -6.50 -4.38 21.65
CA ARG A 375 -7.21 -5.31 22.55
C ARG A 375 -6.30 -5.94 23.60
N VAL A 376 -5.04 -6.23 23.27
CA VAL A 376 -4.03 -6.69 24.25
C VAL A 376 -3.78 -5.59 25.28
N VAL A 377 -3.51 -4.36 24.83
CA VAL A 377 -3.30 -3.19 25.72
C VAL A 377 -4.49 -3.00 26.67
N ASP A 378 -5.72 -3.02 26.14
CA ASP A 378 -6.93 -2.86 26.96
C ASP A 378 -7.05 -3.98 28.00
N SER A 379 -6.78 -5.24 27.62
CA SER A 379 -6.82 -6.36 28.56
C SER A 379 -5.83 -6.18 29.71
N TYR A 380 -4.59 -5.82 29.40
CA TYR A 380 -3.54 -5.62 30.41
C TYR A 380 -3.75 -4.38 31.26
N THR A 381 -4.24 -3.29 30.66
CA THR A 381 -4.60 -2.05 31.36
C THR A 381 -5.57 -2.33 32.50
N TRP A 382 -6.62 -3.11 32.25
CA TRP A 382 -7.63 -3.41 33.28
C TRP A 382 -7.18 -4.50 34.25
N LYS A 383 -6.36 -5.46 33.82
CA LYS A 383 -5.75 -6.46 34.72
C LYS A 383 -4.79 -5.82 35.72
N SER A 384 -3.92 -4.93 35.26
CA SER A 384 -2.95 -4.23 36.11
C SER A 384 -3.64 -3.23 37.05
N ALA A 385 -4.64 -2.49 36.54
CA ALA A 385 -5.43 -1.56 37.35
C ALA A 385 -6.18 -2.26 38.49
N LEU A 386 -6.83 -3.40 38.21
CA LEU A 386 -7.54 -4.17 39.23
C LEU A 386 -6.58 -4.74 40.28
N ALA A 387 -5.41 -5.24 39.86
CA ALA A 387 -4.38 -5.75 40.76
C ALA A 387 -3.86 -4.65 41.70
N ALA A 388 -3.56 -3.47 41.17
CA ALA A 388 -3.12 -2.32 41.96
C ALA A 388 -4.21 -1.84 42.93
N ALA A 389 -5.47 -1.84 42.51
CA ALA A 389 -6.58 -1.43 43.38
C ALA A 389 -6.85 -2.38 44.56
N ALA A 390 -6.47 -3.65 44.43
CA ALA A 390 -6.65 -4.68 45.45
C ALA A 390 -5.45 -4.82 46.40
N SER A 391 -4.36 -4.09 46.15
CA SER A 391 -3.11 -4.24 46.90
C SER A 391 -3.09 -3.34 48.15
N PRO A 392 -2.79 -3.89 49.35
CA PRO A 392 -2.75 -3.10 50.58
C PRO A 392 -1.49 -2.23 50.74
N THR A 393 -0.43 -2.43 49.94
CA THR A 393 0.88 -1.75 50.14
C THR A 393 1.53 -1.28 48.83
N PRO A 394 2.06 -0.04 48.77
CA PRO A 394 2.59 0.57 47.53
C PRO A 394 3.78 -0.15 46.85
N ILE A 395 4.51 -1.02 47.56
CA ILE A 395 5.74 -1.66 47.07
C ILE A 395 5.44 -2.91 46.21
N LEU A 396 4.40 -3.67 46.55
CA LEU A 396 3.92 -4.82 45.76
C LEU A 396 3.32 -4.39 44.41
N ASP A 397 2.85 -3.14 44.30
CA ASP A 397 2.24 -2.57 43.09
C ASP A 397 3.23 -2.40 41.94
N VAL A 398 4.49 -2.05 42.27
CA VAL A 398 5.54 -1.81 41.27
C VAL A 398 5.98 -3.13 40.63
N ALA A 399 6.19 -4.18 41.41
CA ALA A 399 6.61 -5.48 40.89
C ALA A 399 5.52 -6.14 40.03
N ALA A 400 4.25 -6.08 40.47
CA ALA A 400 3.12 -6.57 39.70
C ALA A 400 2.93 -5.76 38.40
N GLY A 401 3.00 -4.44 38.46
CA GLY A 401 2.91 -3.54 37.31
C GLY A 401 4.00 -3.79 36.26
N LEU A 402 5.23 -4.07 36.71
CA LEU A 402 6.35 -4.44 35.83
C LEU A 402 6.11 -5.79 35.14
N GLY A 403 5.60 -6.80 35.85
CA GLY A 403 5.29 -8.12 35.28
C GLY A 403 4.20 -8.06 34.20
N PHE A 404 3.11 -7.33 34.46
CA PHE A 404 2.06 -7.11 33.46
C PHE A 404 2.56 -6.33 32.25
N SER A 405 3.34 -5.27 32.46
CA SER A 405 3.90 -4.47 31.36
C SER A 405 4.87 -5.27 30.49
N LEU A 406 5.73 -6.09 31.11
CA LEU A 406 6.67 -6.95 30.40
C LEU A 406 5.95 -7.98 29.53
N LYS A 407 4.95 -8.69 30.09
CA LYS A 407 4.16 -9.66 29.34
C LYS A 407 3.33 -8.99 28.24
N MET A 408 2.77 -7.80 28.51
CA MET A 408 2.06 -7.01 27.50
C MET A 408 2.98 -6.67 26.31
N ILE A 409 4.22 -6.24 26.57
CA ILE A 409 5.21 -5.94 25.50
C ILE A 409 5.48 -7.20 24.65
N LEU A 410 5.70 -8.34 25.29
CA LEU A 410 5.90 -9.63 24.61
C LEU A 410 4.68 -10.02 23.76
N ASP A 411 3.48 -9.90 24.33
CA ASP A 411 2.23 -10.23 23.65
C ASP A 411 1.98 -9.27 22.46
N ILE A 412 2.23 -7.96 22.61
CA ILE A 412 2.15 -6.99 21.51
C ILE A 412 3.17 -7.34 20.41
N ALA A 413 4.43 -7.61 20.76
CA ALA A 413 5.45 -7.98 19.78
C ALA A 413 5.05 -9.24 19.01
N SER A 414 4.47 -10.23 19.70
CA SER A 414 3.95 -11.45 19.07
C SER A 414 2.82 -11.17 18.07
N VAL A 415 1.95 -10.17 18.32
CA VAL A 415 0.92 -9.74 17.37
C VAL A 415 1.55 -9.23 16.08
N PHE A 416 2.66 -8.49 16.18
CA PHE A 416 3.40 -8.02 15.00
C PHE A 416 4.33 -9.08 14.40
N GLU A 417 4.33 -10.32 14.91
CA GLU A 417 5.25 -11.41 14.52
C GLU A 417 6.73 -11.06 14.74
N ILE A 418 7.00 -10.16 15.68
CA ILE A 418 8.36 -9.78 16.07
C ILE A 418 8.75 -10.69 17.23
N LYS A 419 9.73 -11.55 16.98
CA LYS A 419 10.35 -12.37 18.04
C LYS A 419 11.23 -11.46 18.87
N ILE A 420 10.87 -11.30 20.15
CA ILE A 420 11.69 -10.60 21.15
C ILE A 420 11.90 -11.51 22.34
N GLU A 421 13.07 -11.42 22.95
CA GLU A 421 13.33 -12.09 24.21
C GLU A 421 12.79 -11.27 25.39
N ILE A 422 12.64 -11.91 26.54
CA ILE A 422 12.20 -11.25 27.78
C ILE A 422 13.21 -10.16 28.19
N SER A 423 14.50 -10.40 27.95
CA SER A 423 15.61 -9.45 28.12
C SER A 423 15.40 -8.17 27.31
N ASP A 424 15.06 -8.30 26.03
CA ASP A 424 14.79 -7.17 25.13
C ASP A 424 13.57 -6.36 25.61
N ALA A 425 12.48 -7.06 25.94
CA ALA A 425 11.27 -6.42 26.44
C ALA A 425 11.52 -5.65 27.75
N ARG A 426 12.37 -6.19 28.64
CA ARG A 426 12.80 -5.51 29.86
C ARG A 426 13.65 -4.27 29.56
N GLN A 427 14.52 -4.35 28.56
CA GLN A 427 15.32 -3.21 28.13
C GLN A 427 14.45 -2.08 27.56
N LEU A 428 13.49 -2.41 26.69
CA LEU A 428 12.52 -1.45 26.15
C LEU A 428 11.70 -0.79 27.26
N LEU A 429 11.20 -1.59 28.21
CA LEU A 429 10.47 -1.07 29.37
C LEU A 429 11.35 -0.14 30.21
N ASN A 430 12.59 -0.53 30.50
CA ASN A 430 13.53 0.31 31.24
C ASN A 430 13.83 1.63 30.53
N GLN A 431 13.93 1.62 29.19
CA GLN A 431 14.14 2.84 28.39
C GLN A 431 12.92 3.76 28.46
N LEU A 432 11.71 3.23 28.30
CA LEU A 432 10.48 4.02 28.45
C LEU A 432 10.40 4.67 29.83
N MET A 433 10.66 3.88 30.88
CA MET A 433 10.64 4.38 32.24
C MET A 433 11.71 5.47 32.43
N LYS A 434 12.97 5.23 32.04
CA LYS A 434 14.08 6.22 32.05
C LYS A 434 13.70 7.53 31.37
N ASN A 435 13.09 7.46 30.19
CA ASN A 435 12.67 8.63 29.45
C ASN A 435 11.54 9.38 30.17
N LEU A 436 10.62 8.66 30.80
CA LEU A 436 9.59 9.23 31.65
C LEU A 436 10.20 9.95 32.87
N TYR A 437 11.16 9.33 33.57
CA TYR A 437 11.91 9.94 34.68
C TYR A 437 12.58 11.25 34.25
N ALA A 438 13.21 11.26 33.07
CA ALA A 438 13.86 12.45 32.54
C ALA A 438 12.85 13.56 32.21
N SER A 439 11.68 13.20 31.66
CA SER A 439 10.64 14.16 31.27
C SER A 439 9.88 14.79 32.44
N LEU A 440 9.77 14.10 33.57
CA LEU A 440 9.05 14.55 34.77
C LEU A 440 9.95 15.24 35.80
N GLY A 441 11.27 15.26 35.59
CA GLY A 441 12.25 15.75 36.55
C GLY A 441 12.61 14.71 37.62
N ALA A 442 13.89 14.68 38.03
CA ALA A 442 14.51 13.61 38.82
C ALA A 442 14.01 13.45 40.29
N SER A 443 12.92 14.11 40.71
CA SER A 443 12.59 14.27 42.13
C SER A 443 11.20 13.84 42.62
N ALA A 444 10.28 13.29 41.81
CA ALA A 444 8.96 12.90 42.34
C ALA A 444 8.28 11.75 41.60
N LEU A 445 8.31 10.54 42.16
CA LEU A 445 7.88 9.33 41.44
C LEU A 445 6.51 8.76 41.75
N ALA A 446 5.87 9.22 42.81
CA ALA A 446 4.51 8.83 43.15
C ALA A 446 3.55 10.02 43.24
N PRO A 447 3.94 11.20 43.76
CA PRO A 447 2.98 12.28 43.95
C PRO A 447 2.53 12.94 42.65
N ALA A 448 3.40 13.14 41.66
CA ALA A 448 3.08 13.97 40.50
C ALA A 448 2.03 13.34 39.56
N VAL A 449 2.19 12.06 39.19
CA VAL A 449 1.21 11.33 38.36
C VAL A 449 -0.10 11.15 39.13
N ALA A 450 -0.02 10.80 40.42
CA ALA A 450 -1.19 10.69 41.28
C ALA A 450 -1.91 12.04 41.45
N GLN A 451 -1.20 13.17 41.48
CA GLN A 451 -1.79 14.51 41.58
C GLN A 451 -2.47 14.96 40.30
N ILE A 452 -1.90 14.68 39.12
CA ILE A 452 -2.54 14.95 37.83
C ILE A 452 -3.84 14.14 37.68
N VAL A 453 -3.80 12.87 38.08
CA VAL A 453 -4.98 11.99 38.08
C VAL A 453 -5.99 12.43 39.15
N ALA A 454 -5.54 12.77 40.36
CA ALA A 454 -6.40 13.20 41.46
C ALA A 454 -7.07 14.55 41.20
N SER A 455 -6.41 15.49 40.51
CA SER A 455 -7.01 16.78 40.14
C SER A 455 -8.07 16.62 39.05
N ALA A 456 -7.84 15.74 38.07
CA ALA A 456 -8.82 15.43 37.02
C ALA A 456 -10.07 14.73 37.57
N ILE A 457 -9.90 13.83 38.55
CA ILE A 457 -11.02 13.11 39.17
C ILE A 457 -11.91 14.04 40.00
N LYS A 458 -11.35 15.07 40.65
CA LYS A 458 -12.15 16.08 41.39
C LYS A 458 -13.17 16.82 40.51
N GLY A 459 -13.00 16.81 39.20
CA GLY A 459 -13.93 17.42 38.23
C GLY A 459 -15.08 16.52 37.76
N ILE A 460 -15.17 15.27 38.23
CA ILE A 460 -16.22 14.31 37.80
C ILE A 460 -17.40 14.37 38.78
N PRO A 461 -18.65 14.63 38.34
CA PRO A 461 -19.79 14.98 39.21
C PRO A 461 -20.26 13.94 40.25
N VAL A 462 -19.69 12.72 40.29
CA VAL A 462 -20.30 11.57 41.02
C VAL A 462 -19.44 11.00 42.16
N ALA A 463 -18.16 11.36 42.33
CA ALA A 463 -17.33 10.63 43.32
C ALA A 463 -16.24 11.48 43.99
N GLY A 464 -16.60 12.17 45.08
CA GLY A 464 -15.63 12.80 45.99
C GLY A 464 -14.92 11.85 46.96
N THR A 465 -15.19 10.54 46.90
CA THR A 465 -14.76 9.54 47.91
C THR A 465 -14.13 8.29 47.29
N LEU A 466 -13.13 8.46 46.41
CA LEU A 466 -12.30 7.32 45.99
C LEU A 466 -11.36 6.90 47.13
N SER A 467 -11.35 5.62 47.48
CA SER A 467 -10.35 5.03 48.39
C SER A 467 -8.97 5.03 47.74
N GLY A 468 -7.90 4.97 48.55
CA GLY A 468 -6.51 5.00 48.06
C GLY A 468 -6.22 3.97 46.97
N GLY A 469 -6.77 2.75 47.08
CA GLY A 469 -6.60 1.70 46.07
C GLY A 469 -7.28 2.02 44.74
N ALA A 470 -8.46 2.65 44.74
CA ALA A 470 -9.14 3.02 43.48
C ALA A 470 -8.33 4.05 42.68
N LEU A 471 -7.72 5.02 43.36
CA LEU A 471 -6.83 6.01 42.74
C LEU A 471 -5.58 5.33 42.15
N GLN A 472 -4.96 4.39 42.88
CA GLN A 472 -3.82 3.62 42.40
C GLN A 472 -4.15 2.80 41.15
N GLY A 473 -5.34 2.21 41.08
CA GLY A 473 -5.83 1.52 39.89
C GLY A 473 -5.93 2.42 38.66
N VAL A 474 -6.41 3.66 38.81
CA VAL A 474 -6.48 4.63 37.70
C VAL A 474 -5.09 5.03 37.23
N VAL A 475 -4.17 5.34 38.16
CA VAL A 475 -2.77 5.66 37.83
C VAL A 475 -2.12 4.50 37.05
N GLN A 476 -2.32 3.27 37.51
CA GLN A 476 -1.79 2.08 36.86
C GLN A 476 -2.39 1.88 35.45
N ALA A 477 -3.68 2.16 35.27
CA ALA A 477 -4.34 2.10 33.97
C ALA A 477 -3.73 3.09 32.98
N VAL A 478 -3.48 4.34 33.41
CA VAL A 478 -2.87 5.38 32.57
C VAL A 478 -1.47 4.95 32.12
N VAL A 479 -0.62 4.54 33.06
CA VAL A 479 0.77 4.13 32.76
C VAL A 479 0.79 2.89 31.86
N THR A 480 -0.02 1.87 32.16
CA THR A 480 -0.07 0.63 31.36
C THR A 480 -0.56 0.91 29.93
N ARG A 481 -1.61 1.74 29.79
CA ARG A 481 -2.16 2.11 28.47
C ARG A 481 -1.18 2.95 27.66
N TRP A 482 -0.44 3.85 28.31
CA TRP A 482 0.62 4.63 27.68
C TRP A 482 1.75 3.72 27.16
N ILE A 483 2.33 2.86 28.00
CA ILE A 483 3.36 1.89 27.60
C ILE A 483 2.87 1.06 26.42
N GLY A 484 1.65 0.55 26.52
CA GLY A 484 1.03 -0.25 25.47
C GLY A 484 0.90 0.50 24.16
N THR A 485 0.44 1.75 24.18
CA THR A 485 0.26 2.58 22.98
C THR A 485 1.60 2.88 22.29
N VAL A 486 2.62 3.25 23.06
CA VAL A 486 3.98 3.49 22.54
C VAL A 486 4.55 2.22 21.91
N MET A 487 4.34 1.06 22.53
CA MET A 487 4.85 -0.21 22.03
C MET A 487 4.11 -0.69 20.76
N VAL A 488 2.80 -0.44 20.66
CA VAL A 488 2.04 -0.72 19.44
C VAL A 488 2.64 0.02 18.25
N GLU A 489 2.93 1.31 18.41
CA GLU A 489 3.45 2.15 17.33
C GLU A 489 4.92 1.85 17.03
N TYR A 490 5.75 1.65 18.07
CA TYR A 490 7.14 1.21 17.91
C TYR A 490 7.27 -0.09 17.12
N PHE A 491 6.47 -1.12 17.45
CA PHE A 491 6.51 -2.39 16.74
C PHE A 491 5.86 -2.32 15.36
N GLN A 492 4.86 -1.45 15.16
CA GLN A 492 4.27 -1.19 13.85
C GLN A 492 5.30 -0.59 12.88
N GLU A 493 6.02 0.46 13.28
CA GLU A 493 7.07 1.09 12.46
C GLU A 493 8.20 0.11 12.14
N ARG A 494 8.59 -0.69 13.13
CA ARG A 494 9.62 -1.73 12.93
C ARG A 494 9.18 -2.80 11.93
N LYS A 495 7.89 -3.14 11.89
CA LYS A 495 7.31 -4.07 10.90
C LYS A 495 7.21 -3.42 9.50
N SER A 496 6.85 -2.15 9.41
CA SER A 496 6.75 -1.43 8.12
C SER A 496 8.10 -1.09 7.48
N ARG A 497 9.22 -1.21 8.23
CA ARG A 497 10.57 -0.82 7.80
C ARG A 497 10.68 0.67 7.44
N GLU A 498 9.77 1.49 7.95
CA GLU A 498 9.88 2.94 7.84
C GLU A 498 11.03 3.44 8.71
N THR A 499 11.54 4.65 8.43
CA THR A 499 12.60 5.28 9.22
C THR A 499 12.10 5.42 10.65
N GLY A 500 12.49 4.48 11.52
CA GLY A 500 11.92 4.35 12.86
C GLY A 500 12.04 5.65 13.63
N SER A 501 10.92 6.11 14.19
CA SER A 501 10.93 7.20 15.14
C SER A 501 11.77 6.80 16.35
N ASP A 502 12.50 7.75 16.92
CA ASP A 502 13.22 7.47 18.16
C ASP A 502 12.18 7.10 19.25
N LEU A 503 12.43 6.00 19.95
CA LEU A 503 11.52 5.50 20.98
C LEU A 503 11.26 6.58 22.04
N GLN A 504 12.23 7.47 22.26
CA GLN A 504 12.11 8.61 23.15
C GLN A 504 11.10 9.65 22.64
N SER A 505 11.16 10.06 21.37
CA SER A 505 10.22 11.05 20.82
C SER A 505 8.78 10.53 20.86
N LEU A 506 8.59 9.26 20.51
CA LEU A 506 7.29 8.60 20.53
C LEU A 506 6.71 8.54 21.95
N ALA A 507 7.55 8.17 22.92
CA ALA A 507 7.17 8.09 24.33
C ALA A 507 6.69 9.45 24.88
N MET A 508 7.38 10.54 24.56
CA MET A 508 7.05 11.89 25.01
C MET A 508 5.75 12.43 24.38
N GLU A 509 5.54 12.18 23.09
CA GLU A 509 4.30 12.54 22.40
C GLU A 509 3.10 11.84 23.03
N LYS A 510 3.16 10.51 23.15
CA LYS A 510 2.06 9.72 23.71
C LYS A 510 1.82 9.95 25.19
N TRP A 511 2.83 10.40 25.94
CA TRP A 511 2.65 10.77 27.35
C TRP A 511 1.71 11.98 27.48
N LYS A 512 1.95 13.04 26.68
CA LYS A 512 1.09 14.24 26.67
C LYS A 512 -0.36 13.90 26.33
N GLU A 513 -0.57 13.03 25.34
CA GLU A 513 -1.90 12.55 24.98
C GLU A 513 -2.55 11.78 26.15
N ALA A 514 -1.83 10.82 26.73
CA ALA A 514 -2.34 9.95 27.81
C ALA A 514 -2.70 10.71 29.09
N THR A 515 -1.99 11.80 29.41
CA THR A 515 -2.25 12.64 30.60
C THR A 515 -3.20 13.81 30.34
N SER A 516 -3.78 13.92 29.14
CA SER A 516 -4.75 14.97 28.85
C SER A 516 -6.03 14.81 29.68
N ALA A 517 -6.65 15.92 30.08
CA ALA A 517 -7.83 15.92 30.94
C ALA A 517 -9.00 15.09 30.36
N SER A 518 -9.16 15.10 29.03
CA SER A 518 -10.19 14.32 28.33
C SER A 518 -9.94 12.81 28.40
N GLN A 519 -8.69 12.36 28.20
CA GLN A 519 -8.33 10.95 28.30
C GLN A 519 -8.47 10.42 29.72
N LEU A 520 -8.03 11.18 30.72
CA LEU A 520 -8.16 10.82 32.14
C LEU A 520 -9.63 10.70 32.56
N ALA A 521 -10.48 11.67 32.16
CA ALA A 521 -11.91 11.61 32.40
C ALA A 521 -12.56 10.38 31.74
N SER A 522 -12.17 10.07 30.50
CA SER A 522 -12.69 8.90 29.78
C SER A 522 -12.33 7.58 30.47
N LEU A 523 -11.10 7.45 30.98
CA LEU A 523 -10.63 6.26 31.70
C LEU A 523 -11.36 6.07 33.04
N ALA A 524 -11.61 7.17 33.77
CA ALA A 524 -12.36 7.13 35.01
C ALA A 524 -13.82 6.68 34.78
N VAL A 525 -14.49 7.22 33.75
CA VAL A 525 -15.85 6.82 33.37
C VAL A 525 -15.91 5.37 32.88
N GLU A 526 -14.93 4.93 32.08
CA GLU A 526 -14.84 3.55 31.62
C GLU A 526 -14.66 2.57 32.79
N GLY A 527 -13.84 2.96 33.79
CA GLY A 527 -13.65 2.21 35.02
C GLY A 527 -14.92 2.04 35.83
N LEU A 528 -15.63 3.14 36.10
CA LEU A 528 -16.92 3.12 36.80
C LEU A 528 -17.91 2.17 36.11
N ARG A 529 -18.05 2.25 34.79
CA ARG A 529 -18.94 1.37 34.00
C ARG A 529 -18.55 -0.10 34.05
N ARG A 530 -17.25 -0.42 34.17
CA ARG A 530 -16.77 -1.81 34.28
C ARG A 530 -17.01 -2.36 35.69
N PHE A 531 -16.80 -1.56 36.72
CA PHE A 531 -17.09 -1.92 38.11
C PHE A 531 -18.59 -2.13 38.34
N GLU A 532 -19.47 -1.26 37.81
CA GLU A 532 -20.93 -1.44 37.88
C GLU A 532 -21.40 -2.75 37.20
N ARG A 533 -20.81 -3.09 36.03
CA ARG A 533 -21.10 -4.35 35.33
C ARG A 533 -20.63 -5.58 36.10
N ALA A 534 -19.47 -5.50 36.76
CA ALA A 534 -18.97 -6.58 37.61
C ALA A 534 -19.85 -6.77 38.87
N GLY A 535 -20.27 -5.67 39.49
CA GLY A 535 -21.18 -5.68 40.64
C GLY A 535 -22.58 -6.22 40.32
N ARG A 536 -23.12 -5.93 39.12
CA ARG A 536 -24.39 -6.53 38.64
C ARG A 536 -24.27 -8.04 38.38
N LYS A 537 -23.16 -8.52 37.79
CA LYS A 537 -22.92 -9.95 37.60
C LYS A 537 -22.76 -10.71 38.93
N GLY A 538 -22.13 -10.09 39.93
CA GLY A 538 -22.02 -10.65 41.28
C GLY A 538 -23.35 -10.79 42.01
N LYS A 539 -24.28 -9.82 41.86
CA LYS A 539 -25.62 -9.88 42.47
C LYS A 539 -26.56 -10.89 41.82
N ILE A 540 -26.41 -11.19 40.53
CA ILE A 540 -27.20 -12.23 39.85
C ILE A 540 -26.71 -13.64 40.25
N GLY A 541 -25.43 -13.81 40.56
CA GLY A 541 -24.86 -15.07 41.06
C GLY A 541 -25.19 -15.39 42.52
N SER A 542 -25.54 -14.39 43.35
CA SER A 542 -25.86 -14.58 44.77
C SER A 542 -27.36 -14.66 45.09
N GLN A 543 -28.24 -14.59 44.07
CA GLN A 543 -29.68 -14.85 44.21
C GLN A 543 -30.10 -16.21 43.65
N GLY A 544 -29.15 -17.05 43.24
CA GLY A 544 -29.37 -18.39 42.71
C GLY A 544 -28.52 -19.48 43.39
N SER A 545 -28.12 -19.26 44.65
CA SER A 545 -27.49 -20.28 45.51
C SER A 545 -28.29 -20.46 46.78
#